data_AF-A0A8T5ICS8-F1
#
_entry.id   AF-A0A8T5ICS8-F1
#
_cell.length_a   1.000
_cell.length_b   1.000
_cell.length_c   1.000
_cell.angle_alpha   90.00
_cell.angle_beta   90.00
_cell.angle_gamma   90.00
#
_symmetry.space_group_name_H-M   'P 1'
#
loop_
_entity.id
_entity.type
_entity.pdbx_description
1 polymer ?
#
loop_
_entity_poly.entity_id
_entity_poly.type
_entity_poly.pdbx_seq_one_letter_code
_entity_poly.pdbx_strand_id
1 'polypeptide(L)'
;MQSTLSPYFLRQDIIDKLLAGGEDNDIEASRYANRLIEIAHIDDSEHAGLVDPFDRSVAIVFELFRDEDLDAWNVDLSQFIELFSERVKKEGESIDLPACGRLIRLAWEVLNGQAADLLDRAMQVEEEEFDDQNMHWGWEMEYDDDEFSFTTNVLTGDAQTQLPSLFNERIRRDEGRQVTLGELLSALKDACDDAEELKLRDEYRIKHAEDVKEA
;
A
#
# COMPACT_ATOMS: atom_id res chain seq x y z
N MET A 1 -1.23 -23.65 5.87
CA MET A 1 -1.17 -23.82 4.40
C MET A 1 -0.11 -22.84 3.94
N GLN A 2 1.04 -23.31 3.46
CA GLN A 2 2.13 -22.42 3.05
C GLN A 2 1.66 -21.59 1.85
N SER A 3 1.42 -20.31 2.08
CA SER A 3 1.33 -19.29 1.03
C SER A 3 2.73 -19.14 0.45
N THR A 4 3.13 -20.07 -0.42
CA THR A 4 4.41 -19.93 -1.11
C THR A 4 4.26 -18.78 -2.08
N LEU A 5 4.84 -17.62 -1.74
CA LEU A 5 5.15 -16.52 -2.64
C LEU A 5 5.58 -17.10 -3.99
N SER A 6 4.66 -17.15 -4.96
CA SER A 6 5.00 -17.63 -6.29
C SER A 6 5.94 -16.58 -6.89
N PRO A 7 7.20 -16.95 -7.20
CA PRO A 7 8.17 -15.98 -7.71
C PRO A 7 7.65 -15.28 -8.97
N TYR A 8 6.85 -15.99 -9.77
CA TYR A 8 6.21 -15.44 -10.96
C TYR A 8 5.21 -14.33 -10.64
N PHE A 9 4.32 -14.53 -9.65
CA PHE A 9 3.30 -13.53 -9.32
C PHE A 9 3.92 -12.30 -8.67
N LEU A 10 4.89 -12.49 -7.76
CA LEU A 10 5.62 -11.38 -7.16
C LEU A 10 6.36 -10.56 -8.23
N ARG A 11 7.06 -11.25 -9.16
CA ARG A 11 7.75 -10.61 -10.28
C ARG A 11 6.80 -9.77 -11.12
N GLN A 12 5.63 -10.31 -11.46
CA GLN A 12 4.65 -9.59 -12.28
C GLN A 12 4.07 -8.39 -11.52
N ASP A 13 3.74 -8.54 -10.23
CA ASP A 13 3.25 -7.43 -9.40
C ASP A 13 4.25 -6.28 -9.37
N ILE A 14 5.54 -6.56 -9.12
CA ILE A 14 6.60 -5.54 -9.13
C ILE A 14 6.67 -4.80 -10.47
N ILE A 15 6.65 -5.53 -11.60
CA ILE A 15 6.68 -4.91 -12.93
C ILE A 15 5.47 -3.99 -13.10
N ASP A 16 4.28 -4.47 -12.75
CA ASP A 16 3.04 -3.68 -12.90
C ASP A 16 3.07 -2.41 -12.02
N LYS A 17 3.64 -2.47 -10.80
CA LYS A 17 3.78 -1.28 -9.93
C LYS A 17 4.79 -0.28 -10.47
N LEU A 18 5.95 -0.74 -10.95
CA LEU A 18 6.98 0.14 -11.49
C LEU A 18 6.52 0.88 -12.75
N LEU A 19 5.83 0.16 -13.65
CA LEU A 19 5.22 0.76 -14.83
C LEU A 19 4.12 1.77 -14.45
N ALA A 20 3.33 1.48 -13.41
CA ALA A 20 2.35 2.43 -12.89
C ALA A 20 2.98 3.67 -12.21
N GLY A 21 4.17 3.51 -11.62
CA GLY A 21 4.95 4.57 -10.98
C GLY A 21 5.64 5.54 -11.94
N GLY A 22 5.60 5.28 -13.25
CA GLY A 22 6.19 6.15 -14.28
C GLY A 22 7.53 5.66 -14.84
N GLU A 23 7.90 4.39 -14.62
CA GLU A 23 9.05 3.79 -15.30
C GLU A 23 8.73 3.55 -16.78
N ASP A 24 9.25 4.39 -17.68
CA ASP A 24 8.93 4.37 -19.11
C ASP A 24 9.46 3.12 -19.85
N ASN A 25 10.32 2.32 -19.21
CA ASN A 25 11.07 1.24 -19.85
C ASN A 25 10.78 -0.15 -19.24
N ASP A 26 9.94 -0.93 -19.91
CA ASP A 26 9.57 -2.31 -19.54
C ASP A 26 10.79 -3.24 -19.34
N ILE A 27 11.89 -2.98 -20.05
CA ILE A 27 13.13 -3.75 -19.93
C ILE A 27 13.80 -3.51 -18.56
N GLU A 28 13.72 -2.29 -18.06
CA GLU A 28 14.35 -1.89 -16.80
C GLU A 28 13.56 -2.41 -15.61
N ALA A 29 12.24 -2.24 -15.64
CA ALA A 29 11.32 -2.85 -14.66
C ALA A 29 11.49 -4.37 -14.60
N SER A 30 11.59 -5.04 -15.75
CA SER A 30 11.86 -6.48 -15.82
C SER A 30 13.21 -6.87 -15.24
N ARG A 31 14.28 -6.08 -15.50
CA ARG A 31 15.61 -6.34 -14.96
C ARG A 31 15.61 -6.20 -13.44
N TYR A 32 14.99 -5.13 -12.94
CA TYR A 32 14.88 -4.88 -11.52
C TYR A 32 14.08 -5.98 -10.81
N ALA A 33 12.91 -6.37 -11.34
CA ALA A 33 12.13 -7.45 -10.79
C ALA A 33 12.92 -8.78 -10.76
N ASN A 34 13.69 -9.09 -11.82
CA ASN A 34 14.55 -10.28 -11.82
C ASN A 34 15.65 -10.20 -10.74
N ARG A 35 16.29 -9.04 -10.54
CA ARG A 35 17.29 -8.83 -9.46
C ARG A 35 16.68 -9.10 -8.08
N LEU A 36 15.46 -8.61 -7.82
CA LEU A 36 14.77 -8.85 -6.55
C LEU A 36 14.46 -10.33 -6.34
N ILE A 37 14.02 -11.02 -7.39
CA ILE A 37 13.78 -12.46 -7.31
C ILE A 37 15.08 -13.21 -7.02
N GLU A 38 16.21 -12.83 -7.63
CA GLU A 38 17.51 -13.42 -7.30
C GLU A 38 17.84 -13.23 -5.81
N ILE A 39 17.66 -12.03 -5.25
CA ILE A 39 17.90 -11.74 -3.84
C ILE A 39 17.00 -12.58 -2.92
N ALA A 40 15.72 -12.74 -3.28
CA ALA A 40 14.79 -13.56 -2.51
C ALA A 40 15.20 -15.05 -2.42
N HIS A 41 15.96 -15.55 -3.39
CA HIS A 41 16.45 -16.92 -3.43
C HIS A 41 17.81 -17.12 -2.72
N ILE A 42 18.47 -16.03 -2.30
CA ILE A 42 19.69 -16.12 -1.49
C ILE A 42 19.29 -16.62 -0.09
N ASP A 43 20.03 -17.59 0.45
CA ASP A 43 19.77 -18.14 1.78
C ASP A 43 20.15 -17.14 2.88
N ASP A 44 19.45 -17.19 4.02
CA ASP A 44 19.54 -16.19 5.10
C ASP A 44 20.98 -15.96 5.60
N SER A 45 21.82 -17.01 5.59
CA SER A 45 23.23 -16.92 6.00
C SER A 45 24.14 -16.15 5.03
N GLU A 46 23.71 -15.96 3.79
CA GLU A 46 24.49 -15.31 2.74
C GLU A 46 24.14 -13.82 2.57
N HIS A 47 23.08 -13.32 3.22
CA HIS A 47 22.67 -11.90 3.13
C HIS A 47 23.71 -10.93 3.71
N ALA A 48 24.49 -11.36 4.71
CA ALA A 48 25.63 -10.59 5.22
C ALA A 48 26.77 -10.45 4.20
N GLY A 49 26.78 -11.28 3.15
CA GLY A 49 27.74 -11.25 2.05
C GLY A 49 27.33 -10.37 0.86
N LEU A 50 26.10 -9.84 0.84
CA LEU A 50 25.67 -8.88 -0.18
C LEU A 50 26.54 -7.62 -0.09
N VAL A 51 27.06 -7.16 -1.22
CA VAL A 51 27.98 -6.01 -1.28
C VAL A 51 27.20 -4.69 -1.24
N ASP A 52 26.07 -4.64 -1.96
CA ASP A 52 25.25 -3.44 -2.11
C ASP A 52 24.37 -3.18 -0.87
N PRO A 53 24.46 -1.99 -0.22
CA PRO A 53 23.56 -1.59 0.86
C PRO A 53 22.07 -1.67 0.52
N PHE A 54 21.71 -1.46 -0.75
CA PHE A 54 20.33 -1.56 -1.22
C PHE A 54 19.86 -3.02 -1.29
N ASP A 55 20.67 -3.93 -1.82
CA ASP A 55 20.30 -5.36 -1.84
C ASP A 55 20.13 -5.90 -0.41
N ARG A 56 20.89 -5.36 0.56
CA ARG A 56 20.72 -5.68 1.98
C ARG A 56 19.39 -5.17 2.55
N SER A 57 18.93 -3.97 2.19
CA SER A 57 17.63 -3.48 2.64
C SER A 57 16.47 -4.28 2.03
N VAL A 58 16.58 -4.68 0.76
CA VAL A 58 15.64 -5.61 0.11
C VAL A 58 15.61 -6.98 0.81
N ALA A 59 16.79 -7.53 1.13
CA ALA A 59 16.89 -8.82 1.82
C ALA A 59 16.19 -8.81 3.18
N ILE A 60 16.35 -7.73 3.95
CA ILE A 60 15.63 -7.53 5.22
C ILE A 60 14.11 -7.55 5.01
N VAL A 61 13.62 -6.88 3.97
CA VAL A 61 12.18 -6.91 3.67
C VAL A 61 11.76 -8.36 3.42
N PHE A 62 12.46 -9.12 2.58
CA PHE A 62 12.12 -10.53 2.34
C PHE A 62 12.20 -11.40 3.61
N GLU A 63 13.17 -11.16 4.49
CA GLU A 63 13.32 -11.84 5.77
C GLU A 63 12.09 -11.63 6.67
N LEU A 64 11.60 -10.40 6.79
CA LEU A 64 10.40 -10.10 7.59
C LEU A 64 9.17 -10.87 7.10
N PHE A 65 9.00 -11.01 5.79
CA PHE A 65 7.89 -11.78 5.20
C PHE A 65 8.07 -13.30 5.33
N ARG A 66 9.28 -13.77 5.61
CA ARG A 66 9.59 -15.20 5.82
C ARG A 66 9.45 -15.59 7.29
N ASP A 67 9.95 -14.74 8.20
CA ASP A 67 10.08 -15.07 9.62
C ASP A 67 8.86 -14.68 10.46
N GLU A 68 8.17 -13.59 10.11
CA GLU A 68 7.11 -12.99 10.95
C GLU A 68 5.68 -13.26 10.42
N ASP A 69 5.54 -14.22 9.50
CA ASP A 69 4.26 -14.67 8.88
C ASP A 69 3.40 -13.52 8.31
N LEU A 70 4.06 -12.48 7.78
CA LEU A 70 3.40 -11.36 7.10
C LEU A 70 2.80 -11.81 5.76
N ASP A 71 1.58 -11.36 5.45
CA ASP A 71 0.95 -11.63 4.17
C ASP A 71 1.48 -10.69 3.08
N ALA A 72 2.15 -11.25 2.07
CA ALA A 72 2.71 -10.52 0.94
C ALA A 72 1.67 -9.85 0.04
N TRP A 73 0.40 -10.26 0.10
CA TRP A 73 -0.68 -9.71 -0.74
C TRP A 73 -1.57 -8.72 0.00
N ASN A 74 -1.48 -8.69 1.34
CA ASN A 74 -2.24 -7.81 2.19
C ASN A 74 -1.41 -7.45 3.43
N VAL A 75 -0.46 -6.54 3.24
CA VAL A 75 0.52 -6.20 4.27
C VAL A 75 -0.13 -5.36 5.38
N ASP A 76 0.02 -5.80 6.64
CA ASP A 76 -0.23 -4.93 7.78
C ASP A 76 0.94 -3.94 7.92
N LEU A 77 0.72 -2.72 7.44
CA LEU A 77 1.71 -1.65 7.47
C LEU A 77 2.12 -1.27 8.90
N SER A 78 1.23 -1.41 9.90
CA SER A 78 1.55 -1.06 11.29
C SER A 78 2.58 -2.03 11.84
N GLN A 79 2.33 -3.34 11.67
CA GLN A 79 3.24 -4.40 12.07
C GLN A 79 4.56 -4.32 11.26
N PHE A 80 4.47 -4.08 9.96
CA PHE A 80 5.64 -3.94 9.10
C PHE A 80 6.55 -2.79 9.55
N ILE A 81 6.01 -1.59 9.82
CA ILE A 81 6.82 -0.44 10.25
C ILE A 81 7.52 -0.72 11.57
N GLU A 82 6.85 -1.37 12.53
CA GLU A 82 7.44 -1.72 13.83
C GLU A 82 8.64 -2.67 13.67
N LEU A 83 8.43 -3.80 13.00
CA LEU A 83 9.45 -4.83 12.78
C LEU A 83 10.61 -4.31 11.91
N PHE A 84 10.29 -3.62 10.81
CA PHE A 84 11.28 -3.07 9.90
C PHE A 84 12.13 -2.00 10.59
N SER A 85 11.51 -1.11 11.38
CA SER A 85 12.26 -0.11 12.16
C SER A 85 13.19 -0.76 13.19
N GLU A 86 12.80 -1.87 13.80
CA GLU A 86 13.66 -2.60 14.73
C GLU A 86 14.86 -3.23 14.01
N ARG A 87 14.64 -3.89 12.86
CA ARG A 87 15.71 -4.50 12.07
C ARG A 87 16.69 -3.44 11.53
N VAL A 88 16.17 -2.33 11.00
CA VAL A 88 16.95 -1.18 10.52
C VAL A 88 17.85 -0.59 11.61
N LYS A 89 17.37 -0.52 12.85
CA LYS A 89 18.19 -0.06 13.99
C LYS A 89 19.30 -1.05 14.35
N LYS A 90 19.07 -2.35 14.21
CA LYS A 90 20.07 -3.41 14.49
C LYS A 90 21.16 -3.46 13.42
N GLU A 91 20.80 -3.24 12.15
CA GLU A 91 21.68 -3.42 10.99
C GLU A 91 22.19 -2.10 10.39
N GLY A 92 21.98 -0.98 11.06
CA GLY A 92 22.11 0.37 10.49
C GLY A 92 23.45 0.74 9.82
N GLU A 93 24.55 0.01 10.06
CA GLU A 93 25.82 0.24 9.35
C GLU A 93 25.92 -0.45 7.99
N SER A 94 25.17 -1.52 7.75
CA SER A 94 25.22 -2.28 6.50
C SER A 94 24.16 -1.82 5.49
N ILE A 95 23.07 -1.19 5.90
CA ILE A 95 21.93 -0.92 5.00
C ILE A 95 21.90 0.52 4.46
N ASP A 96 21.15 0.75 3.38
CA ASP A 96 20.90 2.11 2.89
C ASP A 96 19.87 2.85 3.77
N LEU A 97 20.35 3.46 4.85
CA LEU A 97 19.53 4.21 5.82
C LEU A 97 18.63 5.28 5.17
N PRO A 98 19.09 6.09 4.20
CA PRO A 98 18.23 7.04 3.48
C PRO A 98 17.00 6.39 2.83
N ALA A 99 17.16 5.30 2.06
CA ALA A 99 16.04 4.62 1.42
C ALA A 99 15.13 3.97 2.47
N CYS A 100 15.69 3.28 3.47
CA CYS A 100 14.90 2.66 4.54
C CYS A 100 14.06 3.68 5.34
N GLY A 101 14.65 4.83 5.67
CA GLY A 101 13.94 5.91 6.37
C GLY A 101 12.81 6.50 5.53
N ARG A 102 13.02 6.65 4.22
CA ARG A 102 11.96 7.05 3.28
C ARG A 102 10.86 6.00 3.15
N LEU A 103 11.19 4.72 3.08
CA LEU A 103 10.21 3.64 3.03
C LEU A 103 9.31 3.67 4.27
N ILE A 104 9.90 3.83 5.47
CA ILE A 104 9.14 4.00 6.72
C ILE A 104 8.20 5.21 6.64
N ARG A 105 8.69 6.33 6.11
CA ARG A 105 7.89 7.55 5.92
C ARG A 105 6.70 7.32 4.98
N LEU A 106 6.93 6.68 3.83
CA LEU A 106 5.89 6.38 2.84
C LEU A 106 4.84 5.43 3.41
N ALA A 107 5.26 4.37 4.11
CA ALA A 107 4.35 3.45 4.77
C ALA A 107 3.49 4.17 5.83
N TRP A 108 4.08 5.09 6.59
CA TRP A 108 3.33 5.92 7.54
C TRP A 108 2.34 6.85 6.86
N GLU A 109 2.70 7.47 5.73
CA GLU A 109 1.78 8.33 4.97
C GLU A 109 0.53 7.57 4.50
N VAL A 110 0.72 6.33 4.03
CA VAL A 110 -0.39 5.46 3.63
C VAL A 110 -1.27 5.11 4.84
N LEU A 111 -0.68 4.71 5.96
CA LEU A 111 -1.42 4.43 7.20
C LEU A 111 -2.20 5.65 7.69
N ASN A 112 -1.58 6.82 7.66
CA ASN A 112 -2.22 8.05 8.09
C ASN A 112 -3.39 8.43 7.18
N GLY A 113 -3.25 8.23 5.87
CA GLY A 113 -4.35 8.37 4.90
C GLY A 113 -5.49 7.40 5.19
N GLN A 114 -5.18 6.11 5.41
CA GLN A 114 -6.18 5.09 5.78
C GLN A 114 -6.92 5.46 7.07
N ALA A 115 -6.21 5.97 8.08
CA ALA A 115 -6.80 6.41 9.34
C ALA A 115 -7.71 7.64 9.15
N ALA A 116 -7.31 8.59 8.29
CA ALA A 116 -8.13 9.75 7.95
C ALA A 116 -9.42 9.33 7.21
N ASP A 117 -9.32 8.45 6.22
CA ASP A 117 -10.48 7.91 5.50
C ASP A 117 -11.44 7.17 6.45
N LEU A 118 -10.91 6.41 7.41
CA LEU A 118 -11.71 5.74 8.44
C LEU A 118 -12.43 6.75 9.35
N LEU A 119 -11.75 7.83 9.73
CA LEU A 119 -12.34 8.89 10.55
C LEU A 119 -13.46 9.61 9.81
N ASP A 120 -13.23 10.01 8.56
CA ASP A 120 -14.24 10.68 7.73
C ASP A 120 -15.50 9.82 7.59
N ARG A 121 -15.33 8.51 7.36
CA ARG A 121 -16.43 7.55 7.32
C ARG A 121 -17.16 7.43 8.65
N ALA A 122 -16.44 7.40 9.78
CA ALA A 122 -17.05 7.33 11.10
C ALA A 122 -17.88 8.57 11.41
N MET A 123 -17.38 9.76 11.04
CA MET A 123 -18.10 11.02 11.21
C MET A 123 -19.36 11.11 10.32
N GLN A 124 -19.32 10.58 9.09
CA GLN A 124 -20.51 10.49 8.24
C GLN A 124 -21.63 9.63 8.85
N VAL A 125 -21.28 8.49 9.45
CA VAL A 125 -22.26 7.63 10.13
C VAL A 125 -22.89 8.34 11.34
N GLU A 126 -22.10 9.09 12.11
CA GLU A 126 -22.65 9.90 13.22
C GLU A 126 -23.61 10.99 12.72
N GLU A 127 -23.34 11.61 11.56
CA GLU A 127 -24.22 12.62 10.96
C GLU A 127 -25.52 11.99 10.43
N GLU A 128 -25.45 10.84 9.76
CA GLU A 128 -26.63 10.07 9.33
C GLU A 128 -27.49 9.62 10.52
N GLU A 129 -26.90 9.08 11.60
CA GLU A 129 -27.63 8.71 12.81
C GLU A 129 -28.26 9.91 13.52
N PHE A 130 -27.65 11.10 13.42
CA PHE A 130 -28.20 12.33 13.97
C PHE A 130 -29.37 12.85 13.13
N ASP A 131 -29.30 12.72 11.81
CA ASP A 131 -30.40 13.02 10.89
C ASP A 131 -31.58 12.05 11.12
N ASP A 132 -31.30 10.75 11.29
CA ASP A 132 -32.31 9.73 11.62
C ASP A 132 -32.98 9.98 12.99
N GLN A 133 -32.22 10.45 13.98
CA GLN A 133 -32.77 10.86 15.29
C GLN A 133 -33.59 12.16 15.22
N ASN A 134 -33.24 13.09 14.33
CA ASN A 134 -34.08 14.25 14.01
C ASN A 134 -35.30 13.88 13.15
N MET A 135 -35.30 12.70 12.53
CA MET A 135 -36.39 12.12 11.76
C MET A 135 -37.49 11.49 12.60
N HIS A 136 -37.50 11.71 13.93
CA HIS A 136 -38.60 11.33 14.80
C HIS A 136 -39.93 12.09 14.52
N TRP A 137 -39.95 12.98 13.51
CA TRP A 137 -41.12 13.72 13.01
C TRP A 137 -41.28 13.68 11.47
N GLY A 138 -41.20 12.50 10.83
CA GLY A 138 -41.35 12.44 9.36
C GLY A 138 -41.87 11.14 8.75
N TRP A 139 -41.34 9.98 9.15
CA TRP A 139 -41.62 8.70 8.47
C TRP A 139 -43.06 8.18 8.64
N GLU A 140 -43.82 8.66 9.62
CA GLU A 140 -45.23 8.29 9.81
C GLU A 140 -46.22 9.25 9.13
N MET A 141 -45.73 10.36 8.55
CA MET A 141 -46.60 11.49 8.18
C MET A 141 -46.68 11.78 6.69
N GLU A 142 -45.79 11.25 5.87
CA GLU A 142 -45.88 11.33 4.40
C GLU A 142 -45.81 9.92 3.82
N TYR A 143 -46.99 9.33 3.55
CA TYR A 143 -47.06 8.18 2.66
C TYR A 143 -46.82 8.67 1.24
N ASP A 144 -45.64 8.40 0.70
CA ASP A 144 -45.37 8.58 -0.71
C ASP A 144 -46.19 7.52 -1.49
N ASP A 145 -46.99 7.97 -2.47
CA ASP A 145 -47.79 7.09 -3.32
C ASP A 145 -46.89 6.06 -4.03
N ASP A 146 -45.65 6.44 -4.34
CA ASP A 146 -44.66 5.56 -4.96
C ASP A 146 -44.21 4.45 -3.99
N GLU A 147 -44.04 4.75 -2.70
CA GLU A 147 -43.65 3.78 -1.67
C GLU A 147 -44.80 2.80 -1.35
N PHE A 148 -46.04 3.30 -1.29
CA PHE A 148 -47.22 2.45 -1.17
C PHE A 148 -47.37 1.50 -2.38
N SER A 149 -47.07 1.99 -3.60
CA SER A 149 -47.11 1.18 -4.80
C SER A 149 -46.04 0.07 -4.78
N PHE A 150 -44.83 0.39 -4.31
CA PHE A 150 -43.73 -0.56 -4.21
C PHE A 150 -44.07 -1.70 -3.24
N THR A 151 -44.48 -1.37 -2.01
CA THR A 151 -44.83 -2.36 -0.98
C THR A 151 -45.99 -3.24 -1.42
N THR A 152 -47.02 -2.66 -2.04
CA THR A 152 -48.15 -3.42 -2.59
C THR A 152 -47.72 -4.38 -3.69
N ASN A 153 -46.92 -3.92 -4.66
CA ASN A 153 -46.44 -4.77 -5.77
C ASN A 153 -45.51 -5.89 -5.30
N VAL A 154 -44.76 -5.68 -4.21
CA VAL A 154 -43.96 -6.74 -3.57
C VAL A 154 -44.86 -7.76 -2.87
N LEU A 155 -45.88 -7.31 -2.13
CA LEU A 155 -46.82 -8.19 -1.42
C LEU A 155 -47.74 -8.97 -2.37
N THR A 156 -48.17 -8.39 -3.48
CA THR A 156 -49.00 -9.05 -4.50
C THR A 156 -48.18 -9.95 -5.42
N GLY A 157 -46.85 -9.81 -5.42
CA GLY A 157 -45.92 -10.60 -6.23
C GLY A 157 -45.66 -10.04 -7.63
N ASP A 158 -46.25 -8.90 -7.99
CA ASP A 158 -46.07 -8.23 -9.28
C ASP A 158 -44.64 -7.69 -9.48
N ALA A 159 -43.88 -7.48 -8.40
CA ALA A 159 -42.47 -7.05 -8.43
C ALA A 159 -41.45 -8.20 -8.57
N GLN A 160 -41.87 -9.47 -8.72
CA GLN A 160 -40.97 -10.64 -8.72
C GLN A 160 -39.86 -10.60 -9.78
N THR A 161 -40.08 -9.92 -10.92
CA THR A 161 -39.08 -9.80 -11.97
C THR A 161 -38.00 -8.75 -11.69
N GLN A 162 -38.26 -7.79 -10.79
CA GLN A 162 -37.35 -6.68 -10.48
C GLN A 162 -36.61 -6.85 -9.14
N LEU A 163 -37.19 -7.62 -8.20
CA LEU A 163 -36.59 -7.90 -6.89
C LEU A 163 -35.17 -8.49 -6.96
N PRO A 164 -34.86 -9.47 -7.84
CA PRO A 164 -33.51 -10.03 -7.91
C PRO A 164 -32.43 -8.99 -8.23
N SER A 165 -32.72 -8.00 -9.09
CA SER A 165 -31.76 -6.93 -9.39
C SER A 165 -31.53 -5.96 -8.23
N LEU A 166 -32.48 -5.83 -7.30
CA LEU A 166 -32.34 -4.96 -6.12
C LEU A 166 -31.47 -5.58 -5.01
N PHE A 167 -31.37 -6.92 -4.97
CA PHE A 167 -30.56 -7.64 -3.99
C PHE A 167 -29.25 -8.20 -4.55
N ASN A 168 -28.99 -8.01 -5.84
CA ASN A 168 -27.87 -8.66 -6.53
C ASN A 168 -26.50 -8.07 -6.21
N GLU A 169 -26.44 -6.94 -5.52
CA GLU A 169 -25.18 -6.44 -4.98
C GLU A 169 -25.23 -6.48 -3.46
N ARG A 170 -24.56 -7.49 -2.90
CA ARG A 170 -24.02 -7.35 -1.54
C ARG A 170 -23.16 -6.09 -1.59
N ILE A 171 -23.60 -5.03 -0.92
CA ILE A 171 -22.81 -3.82 -0.67
C ILE A 171 -21.49 -4.31 -0.05
N ARG A 172 -20.48 -4.47 -0.90
CA ARG A 172 -19.10 -4.57 -0.46
C ARG A 172 -18.74 -3.12 -0.18
N ARG A 173 -18.59 -2.79 1.10
CA ARG A 173 -17.94 -1.54 1.46
C ARG A 173 -16.55 -1.60 0.82
N ASP A 174 -16.12 -0.54 0.14
CA ASP A 174 -14.76 -0.46 -0.40
C ASP A 174 -13.78 -0.47 0.78
N GLU A 175 -13.34 -1.67 1.13
CA GLU A 175 -12.09 -1.88 1.83
C GLU A 175 -11.02 -1.26 0.91
N GLY A 176 -10.30 -0.25 1.40
CA GLY A 176 -9.30 0.44 0.60
C GLY A 176 -8.31 -0.55 -0.04
N ARG A 177 -7.67 -0.17 -1.15
CA ARG A 177 -6.70 -1.02 -1.85
C ARG A 177 -5.66 -1.53 -0.85
N GLN A 178 -5.54 -2.85 -0.77
CA GLN A 178 -4.57 -3.54 0.06
C GLN A 178 -3.16 -3.29 -0.47
N VAL A 179 -2.21 -3.06 0.44
CA VAL A 179 -0.80 -2.86 0.08
C VAL A 179 -0.15 -4.22 -0.11
N THR A 180 0.63 -4.37 -1.18
CA THR A 180 1.36 -5.60 -1.50
C THR A 180 2.85 -5.48 -1.22
N LEU A 181 3.54 -6.61 -1.06
CA LEU A 181 5.00 -6.67 -1.00
C LEU A 181 5.64 -6.03 -2.25
N GLY A 182 5.04 -6.22 -3.43
CA GLY A 182 5.54 -5.59 -4.66
C GLY A 182 5.46 -4.06 -4.61
N GLU A 183 4.45 -3.49 -3.96
CA GLU A 183 4.37 -2.04 -3.71
C GLU A 183 5.46 -1.56 -2.77
N LEU A 184 5.73 -2.29 -1.68
CA LEU A 184 6.81 -1.94 -0.75
C LEU A 184 8.19 -1.98 -1.43
N LEU A 185 8.44 -3.01 -2.24
CA LEU A 185 9.71 -3.15 -2.96
C LEU A 185 9.87 -2.08 -4.04
N SER A 186 8.79 -1.74 -4.75
CA SER A 186 8.80 -0.65 -5.74
C SER A 186 9.03 0.71 -5.05
N ALA A 187 8.32 0.97 -3.94
CA ALA A 187 8.51 2.18 -3.15
C ALA A 187 9.93 2.29 -2.56
N LEU A 188 10.56 1.16 -2.23
CA LEU A 188 11.94 1.12 -1.77
C LEU A 188 12.93 1.49 -2.89
N LYS A 189 12.67 1.05 -4.13
CA LYS A 189 13.44 1.49 -5.32
C LYS A 189 13.33 3.00 -5.49
N ASP A 190 12.11 3.53 -5.54
CA ASP A 190 11.86 4.96 -5.72
C ASP A 190 12.54 5.79 -4.62
N ALA A 191 12.47 5.30 -3.37
CA ALA A 191 13.13 5.92 -2.23
C ALA A 191 14.68 5.94 -2.33
N CYS A 192 15.26 4.94 -2.99
CA CYS A 192 16.69 4.83 -3.28
C CYS A 192 17.08 5.80 -4.40
N ASP A 193 16.37 5.79 -5.52
CA ASP A 193 16.60 6.67 -6.66
C ASP A 193 16.52 8.16 -6.22
N ASP A 194 15.51 8.52 -5.42
CA ASP A 194 15.38 9.84 -4.79
C ASP A 194 16.55 10.18 -3.87
N ALA A 195 17.06 9.20 -3.13
CA ALA A 195 18.20 9.40 -2.24
C ALA A 195 19.49 9.66 -3.00
N GLU A 196 19.69 8.97 -4.11
CA GLU A 196 20.82 9.18 -5.00
C GLU A 196 20.74 10.54 -5.69
N GLU A 197 19.57 10.95 -6.18
CA GLU A 197 19.38 12.27 -6.79
C GLU A 197 19.74 13.39 -5.79
N LEU A 198 19.31 13.26 -4.54
CA LEU A 198 19.62 14.25 -3.50
C LEU A 198 21.11 14.30 -3.19
N LYS A 199 21.79 13.15 -3.07
CA LYS A 199 23.25 13.08 -2.88
C LYS A 199 23.97 13.83 -4.01
N LEU A 200 23.59 13.55 -5.26
CA LEU A 200 24.17 14.25 -6.43
C LEU A 200 23.92 15.76 -6.37
N ARG A 201 22.70 16.19 -6.02
CA ARG A 201 22.36 17.62 -5.89
C ARG A 201 23.17 18.32 -4.80
N ASP A 202 23.42 17.64 -3.68
CA ASP A 202 24.24 18.17 -2.59
C ASP A 202 25.71 18.29 -3.03
N GLU A 203 26.25 17.29 -3.74
CA GLU A 203 27.60 17.36 -4.32
C GLU A 203 27.76 18.53 -5.29
N TYR A 204 26.78 18.76 -6.17
CA TYR A 204 26.79 19.92 -7.06
C TYR A 204 26.75 21.24 -6.29
N ARG A 205 25.98 21.34 -5.21
CA ARG A 205 25.95 22.53 -4.35
C ARG A 205 27.30 22.79 -3.68
N ILE A 206 27.99 21.74 -3.22
CA ILE A 206 29.31 21.84 -2.59
C ILE A 206 30.35 22.31 -3.62
N LYS A 207 30.43 21.66 -4.79
CA LYS A 207 31.36 22.03 -5.86
C LYS A 207 31.15 23.47 -6.32
N HIS A 208 29.90 23.87 -6.55
CA HIS A 208 29.59 25.26 -6.91
C HIS A 208 29.98 26.26 -5.80
N ALA A 209 29.87 25.89 -4.53
CA ALA A 209 30.30 26.75 -3.43
C ALA A 209 31.83 26.88 -3.33
N GLU A 210 32.58 25.88 -3.78
CA GLU A 210 34.04 25.92 -3.91
C GLU A 210 34.45 26.81 -5.10
N ASP A 211 33.85 26.62 -6.26
CA ASP A 211 34.12 27.41 -7.47
C ASP A 211 33.87 28.92 -7.26
N VAL A 212 32.82 29.28 -6.52
CA VAL A 212 32.50 30.69 -6.18
C VAL A 212 33.52 31.30 -5.19
N LYS A 213 34.20 30.49 -4.37
CA LYS A 213 35.25 30.97 -3.45
C LYS A 213 36.60 31.13 -4.12
N GLU A 214 36.86 30.39 -5.20
CA GLU A 214 38.11 30.48 -5.97
C GLU A 214 38.09 31.58 -7.04
N ALA A 215 36.91 32.13 -7.38
CA ALA A 215 36.71 33.24 -8.31
C ALA A 215 36.79 34.63 -7.64
#